data_AF-A0A7V9F8P7-F1
#
_entry.id   AF-A0A7V9F8P7-F1
#
_cell.length_a   1.000
_cell.length_b   1.000
_cell.length_c   1.000
_cell.angle_alpha   90.00
_cell.angle_beta   90.00
_cell.angle_gamma   90.00
#
_symmetry.space_group_name_H-M   'P 1'
#
loop_
_entity.id
_entity.type
_entity.pdbx_description
1 polymer ?
#
loop_
_entity_poly.entity_id
_entity_poly.type
_entity_poly.pdbx_seq_one_letter_code
_entity_poly.pdbx_strand_id
1 'polypeptide(L)' 'WIYHFFIDHHYQGRGYGTTALQAIIALLRHEHPYCQSVSLTVHPDNVAAQSLYTRAGFVPTGESQDGEPLYRLQL' A
#
# COMPACT_ATOMS: atom_id res chain seq x y z
N TRP A 1 6.88 4.84 -4.96
CA TRP A 1 5.63 4.29 -5.51
C TRP A 1 5.65 2.79 -5.29
N ILE A 2 4.54 2.21 -4.84
CA ILE A 2 4.37 0.75 -4.83
C ILE A 2 3.55 0.39 -6.06
N TYR A 3 4.18 -0.34 -6.98
CA TYR A 3 3.52 -0.92 -8.14
C TYR A 3 3.41 -2.43 -7.92
N HIS A 4 2.31 -3.04 -8.39
CA HIS A 4 2.16 -4.49 -8.49
C HIS A 4 2.49 -5.27 -7.21
N PHE A 5 1.68 -5.07 -6.17
CA PHE A 5 1.80 -5.81 -4.90
C PHE A 5 0.73 -6.89 -4.80
N PHE A 6 1.14 -8.15 -4.84
CA PHE A 6 0.24 -9.29 -4.87
C PHE A 6 0.64 -10.34 -3.84
N ILE A 7 -0.37 -10.93 -3.21
CA ILE A 7 -0.25 -12.16 -2.44
C ILE A 7 -0.95 -13.23 -3.24
N ASP A 8 -0.29 -14.36 -3.45
CA ASP A 8 -0.87 -15.53 -4.08
C ASP A 8 -2.21 -15.88 -3.41
N HIS A 9 -3.24 -16.12 -4.22
CA HIS A 9 -4.61 -16.36 -3.79
C HIS A 9 -4.72 -17.46 -2.72
N HIS A 10 -3.92 -18.52 -2.81
CA HIS A 10 -3.92 -19.62 -1.83
C HIS A 10 -3.46 -19.19 -0.43
N TYR A 11 -2.77 -18.05 -0.33
CA TYR A 11 -2.18 -17.51 0.89
C TYR A 11 -2.85 -16.20 1.35
N GLN A 12 -3.87 -15.71 0.63
CA GLN A 12 -4.64 -14.54 1.07
C GLN A 12 -5.45 -14.81 2.34
N GLY A 13 -5.85 -13.75 3.05
CA GLY A 13 -6.61 -13.85 4.30
C GLY A 13 -5.80 -14.30 5.53
N ARG A 14 -4.49 -14.60 5.37
CA ARG A 14 -3.61 -15.08 6.45
C ARG A 14 -2.69 -14.02 7.05
N GLY A 15 -2.85 -12.76 6.66
CA GLY A 15 -2.05 -11.64 7.16
C GLY A 15 -0.74 -11.37 6.40
N TYR A 16 -0.35 -12.19 5.42
CA TYR A 16 0.91 -11.98 4.68
C TYR A 16 1.00 -10.63 3.97
N GLY A 17 -0.11 -10.12 3.42
CA GLY A 17 -0.13 -8.78 2.81
C GLY A 17 0.24 -7.68 3.81
N THR A 18 -0.25 -7.79 5.05
CA THR A 18 0.09 -6.86 6.14
C THR A 18 1.57 -6.97 6.50
N THR A 19 2.05 -8.19 6.75
CA THR A 19 3.44 -8.42 7.16
C THR A 19 4.43 -7.98 6.08
N ALA A 20 4.16 -8.31 4.82
CA ALA A 20 5.01 -7.90 3.70
C ALA A 20 5.01 -6.37 3.51
N LEU A 21 3.85 -5.72 3.57
CA LEU A 21 3.76 -4.26 3.45
C LEU A 21 4.50 -3.54 4.59
N GLN A 22 4.39 -4.04 5.83
CA GLN A 22 5.14 -3.51 6.97
C GLN A 22 6.66 -3.67 6.78
N ALA A 23 7.11 -4.82 6.27
CA ALA A 23 8.52 -5.05 5.97
C ALA A 23 9.04 -4.08 4.90
N ILE A 24 8.25 -3.83 3.84
CA ILE A 24 8.57 -2.83 2.80
C ILE A 24 8.70 -1.44 3.42
N ILE A 25 7.75 -1.01 4.26
CA ILE A 25 7.78 0.31 4.90
C ILE A 25 9.02 0.46 5.80
N ALA A 26 9.33 -0.58 6.59
CA ALA A 26 10.51 -0.58 7.45
C ALA A 26 11.82 -0.48 6.64
N LEU A 27 11.91 -1.23 5.52
CA LEU A 27 13.02 -1.17 4.58
C LEU A 27 13.17 0.24 4.01
N LEU A 28 12.08 0.86 3.54
CA LEU A 28 12.10 2.20 2.98
C LEU A 28 12.59 3.24 3.99
N ARG A 29 12.13 3.16 5.24
CA ARG A 29 12.60 4.06 6.31
C ARG A 29 14.08 3.90 6.62
N HIS A 30 14.59 2.67 6.53
CA HIS A 30 15.97 2.36 6.87
C HIS A 30 16.94 2.71 5.74
N GLU A 31 16.65 2.26 4.52
CA GLU A 31 17.57 2.36 3.38
C GLU A 31 17.38 3.64 2.57
N HIS A 32 16.22 4.30 2.68
CA HIS A 32 15.90 5.52 1.94
C HIS A 32 15.47 6.65 2.87
N PRO A 33 16.37 7.20 3.71
CA PRO A 33 16.04 8.20 4.72
C PRO A 33 15.52 9.54 4.14
N TYR A 34 15.74 9.79 2.85
CA TYR A 34 15.21 10.97 2.15
C TYR A 34 13.85 10.73 1.49
N CYS A 35 13.33 9.49 1.53
CA CYS A 35 12.00 9.18 1.03
C CYS A 35 10.96 9.70 2.02
N GLN A 36 10.24 10.76 1.65
CA GLN A 36 9.26 11.38 2.53
C GLN A 36 7.89 10.69 2.49
N SER A 37 7.55 10.05 1.37
CA SER A 37 6.25 9.41 1.22
C SER A 37 6.24 8.30 0.17
N VAL A 38 5.25 7.43 0.31
CA VAL A 38 4.96 6.32 -0.59
C VAL A 38 3.54 6.49 -1.09
N SER A 39 3.37 6.36 -2.41
CA SER A 39 2.06 6.43 -3.07
C SER A 39 1.75 5.12 -3.79
N LEU A 40 0.46 4.82 -3.91
CA LEU A 40 -0.10 3.72 -4.69
C LEU A 40 -1.51 4.07 -5.17
N THR A 41 -1.95 3.42 -6.24
CA THR A 41 -3.37 3.35 -6.61
C THR A 41 -3.91 1.96 -6.30
N VAL A 42 -5.23 1.87 -6.18
CA VAL A 42 -5.93 0.60 -5.98
C VAL A 42 -7.26 0.64 -6.71
N HIS A 43 -7.61 -0.44 -7.41
CA HIS A 43 -8.90 -0.55 -8.06
C HIS A 43 -10.05 -0.27 -7.07
N PRO A 44 -11.08 0.52 -7.45
CA PRO A 44 -12.18 0.89 -6.55
C PRO A 44 -12.94 -0.31 -5.96
N ASP A 45 -13.00 -1.42 -6.69
CA ASP A 45 -13.66 -2.65 -6.23
C ASP A 45 -12.78 -3.54 -5.33
N ASN A 46 -11.48 -3.24 -5.21
CA ASN A 46 -10.56 -4.03 -4.40
C ASN A 46 -10.59 -3.60 -2.92
N VAL A 47 -11.71 -3.85 -2.27
CA VAL A 47 -11.99 -3.50 -0.87
C VAL A 47 -10.96 -4.11 0.09
N ALA A 48 -10.47 -5.32 -0.22
CA ALA A 48 -9.46 -6.00 0.59
C ALA A 48 -8.13 -5.24 0.61
N ALA A 49 -7.66 -4.79 -0.56
CA ALA A 49 -6.43 -4.01 -0.68
C ALA A 49 -6.60 -2.60 -0.09
N GLN A 50 -7.74 -1.92 -0.32
CA GLN A 50 -8.04 -0.64 0.33
C GLN A 50 -7.95 -0.75 1.85
N SER A 51 -8.59 -1.76 2.43
CA SER A 51 -8.54 -2.02 3.87
C SER A 51 -7.13 -2.31 4.38
N LEU A 52 -6.33 -3.05 3.59
CA LEU A 52 -4.93 -3.31 3.91
C LEU A 52 -4.12 -2.02 3.96
N TYR A 53 -4.20 -1.18 2.94
CA TYR A 53 -3.43 0.05 2.85
C TYR A 53 -3.85 1.06 3.92
N THR A 54 -5.15 1.23 4.17
CA THR A 54 -5.62 2.11 5.25
C THR A 54 -5.16 1.65 6.62
N ARG A 55 -5.18 0.34 6.92
CA ARG A 55 -4.64 -0.19 8.18
C ARG A 55 -3.12 -0.02 8.30
N ALA A 56 -2.40 0.01 7.18
CA ALA A 56 -0.97 0.28 7.15
C ALA A 56 -0.62 1.78 7.24
N GLY A 57 -1.62 2.66 7.36
CA GLY A 57 -1.43 4.10 7.54
C GLY A 57 -1.48 4.92 6.26
N PHE A 58 -1.80 4.32 5.12
CA PHE A 58 -2.06 5.07 3.89
C PHE A 58 -3.39 5.81 3.99
N VAL A 59 -3.40 7.07 3.56
CA VAL A 59 -4.58 7.93 3.55
C VAL A 59 -4.97 8.24 2.11
N PRO A 60 -6.26 8.20 1.73
CA PRO A 60 -6.70 8.63 0.41
C PRO A 60 -6.37 10.12 0.21
N THR A 61 -5.83 10.49 -0.94
CA THR A 61 -5.46 11.89 -1.22
C THR A 61 -6.62 12.73 -1.73
N GLY A 62 -7.74 12.08 -2.09
CA GLY A 62 -8.86 12.70 -2.81
C GLY A 62 -8.63 12.80 -4.33
N GLU A 63 -7.44 12.41 -4.80
CA GLU A 63 -7.09 12.34 -6.22
C GLU A 63 -7.29 10.90 -6.74
N SER A 64 -7.34 10.78 -8.07
CA SER A 64 -7.34 9.48 -8.74
C SER A 64 -6.41 9.54 -9.95
N GLN A 65 -5.91 8.37 -10.33
CA GLN A 65 -5.13 8.18 -11.54
C GLN A 65 -5.76 7.04 -12.32
N ASP A 66 -6.13 7.29 -13.58
CA ASP A 66 -6.81 6.33 -14.46
C ASP A 66 -8.09 5.73 -13.86
N GLY A 67 -8.81 6.52 -13.04
CA GLY A 67 -10.03 6.10 -12.35
C GLY A 67 -9.79 5.33 -11.04
N GLU A 68 -8.52 5.09 -10.67
CA GLU A 68 -8.17 4.43 -9.42
C GLU A 68 -7.82 5.46 -8.32
N PRO A 69 -8.40 5.36 -7.12
CA PRO A 69 -8.08 6.26 -6.01
C PRO A 69 -6.60 6.19 -5.61
N LEU A 70 -6.00 7.37 -5.44
CA LEU A 70 -4.63 7.52 -4.98
C LEU A 70 -4.57 7.53 -3.45
N TYR A 71 -3.66 6.74 -2.91
CA TYR A 71 -3.36 6.66 -1.48
C TYR A 71 -1.92 7.05 -1.22
N ARG A 72 -1.67 7.71 -0.08
CA ARG A 72 -0.32 8.14 0.34
C ARG A 72 -0.05 7.82 1.81
N LEU A 73 1.15 7.29 2.06
CA LEU A 73 1.73 7.13 3.39
C LEU A 73 2.91 8.10 3.52
N GLN A 74 2.96 8.86 4.61
CA GLN A 74 4.16 9.62 4.98
C GLN A 74 5.10 8.69 5.76
N LEU A 75 6.38 8.65 5.40
CA LEU A 75 7.37 7.77 6.01
C LEU A 75 8.02 8.41 7.23
#